data_AF-A0A7S1WX51-F1
#
_entry.id   AF-A0A7S1WX51-F1
#
_cell.length_a   1.000
_cell.length_b   1.000
_cell.length_c   1.000
_cell.angle_alpha   90.00
_cell.angle_beta   90.00
_cell.angle_gamma   90.00
#
_symmetry.space_group_name_H-M   'P 1'
#
loop_
_entity.id
_entity.type
_entity.pdbx_description
1 polymer ?
#
loop_
_entity_poly.entity_id
_entity_poly.type
_entity_poly.pdbx_seq_one_letter_code
_entity_poly.pdbx_strand_id
1 'polypeptide(L)'
;GDAMALPLSTLTSGKRRTYDNRSTFQAHVCCVMDPLQVPRVLETLRLNPSFQTSRSWPYAYRVTSPFDRQAHEGCDDDGDAGAGEKMLGLLQRMGLENLLLIVCRWDSGPQD
;
A
#
# COMPACT_ATOMS: atom_id res chain seq x y z
N GLY A 1 19.99 -4.57 -11.17
CA GLY A 1 20.05 -6.01 -10.87
C GLY A 1 19.21 -6.33 -9.65
N ASP A 2 19.60 -5.87 -8.46
CA ASP A 2 19.02 -6.36 -7.19
C ASP A 2 18.13 -5.38 -6.41
N ALA A 3 18.26 -4.07 -6.65
CA ALA A 3 17.53 -3.06 -5.87
C ALA A 3 15.99 -3.16 -5.97
N MET A 4 15.48 -3.90 -6.95
CA MET A 4 14.04 -4.08 -7.21
C MET A 4 13.45 -5.33 -6.56
N ALA A 5 14.27 -6.33 -6.21
CA ALA A 5 13.80 -7.54 -5.56
C ALA A 5 13.48 -7.30 -4.07
N LEU A 6 14.16 -6.34 -3.45
CA LEU A 6 14.08 -6.06 -2.02
C LEU A 6 12.68 -5.65 -1.54
N PRO A 7 11.95 -4.73 -2.21
CA PRO A 7 10.59 -4.41 -1.76
C PRO A 7 9.66 -5.62 -1.78
N LEU A 8 9.65 -6.39 -2.87
CA LEU A 8 8.76 -7.54 -3.00
C LEU A 8 9.13 -8.68 -2.05
N SER A 9 10.42 -8.90 -1.75
CA SER A 9 10.86 -9.92 -0.79
C SER A 9 10.51 -9.57 0.67
N THR A 10 10.28 -8.28 0.96
CA THR A 10 9.85 -7.80 2.29
C THR A 10 8.34 -7.64 2.40
N LEU A 11 7.59 -7.93 1.35
CA LEU A 11 6.14 -7.79 1.34
C LEU A 11 5.51 -8.74 2.36
N THR A 12 4.81 -8.17 3.32
CA THR A 12 4.05 -8.89 4.34
C THR A 12 2.60 -8.43 4.33
N SER A 13 1.70 -9.35 4.66
CA SER A 13 0.25 -9.13 4.59
C SER A 13 -0.38 -9.40 5.95
N GLY A 14 -1.25 -8.49 6.38
CA GLY A 14 -2.04 -8.66 7.58
C GLY A 14 -3.15 -9.69 7.42
N LYS A 15 -3.82 -10.01 8.52
CA LYS A 15 -5.04 -10.82 8.50
C LYS A 15 -6.15 -10.06 7.78
N ARG A 16 -6.80 -10.72 6.82
CA ARG A 16 -8.01 -10.23 6.16
C ARG A 16 -9.14 -10.04 7.18
N ARG A 17 -9.82 -8.89 7.13
CA ARG A 17 -10.92 -8.53 8.03
C ARG A 17 -12.17 -8.20 7.23
N THR A 18 -13.27 -8.86 7.54
CA THR A 18 -14.60 -8.58 6.97
C THR A 18 -15.46 -7.90 8.03
N TYR A 19 -16.19 -6.87 7.61
CA TYR A 19 -17.08 -6.09 8.45
C TYR A 19 -18.54 -6.35 8.10
N ASP A 20 -19.46 -5.87 8.94
CA ASP A 20 -20.91 -6.12 8.79
C ASP A 20 -21.49 -5.60 7.48
N ASN A 21 -20.87 -4.55 6.91
CA ASN A 21 -21.22 -4.02 5.59
C ASN A 21 -20.74 -4.89 4.41
N ARG A 22 -20.22 -6.11 4.69
CA ARG A 22 -19.65 -7.06 3.72
C ARG A 22 -18.39 -6.60 3.01
N SER A 23 -17.84 -5.43 3.37
CA SER A 23 -16.53 -5.02 2.90
C SER A 23 -15.46 -5.81 3.64
N THR A 24 -14.48 -6.28 2.88
CA THR A 24 -13.36 -7.07 3.33
C THR A 24 -12.08 -6.31 3.02
N PHE A 25 -11.20 -6.18 4.00
CA PHE A 25 -9.96 -5.42 3.86
C PHE A 25 -8.75 -6.28 4.21
N GLN A 26 -7.64 -6.06 3.51
CA GLN A 26 -6.35 -6.64 3.83
C GLN A 26 -5.24 -5.61 3.58
N ALA A 27 -4.46 -5.34 4.61
CA ALA A 27 -3.29 -4.48 4.50
C ALA A 27 -2.06 -5.28 4.06
N HIS A 28 -1.26 -4.68 3.19
CA HIS A 28 0.02 -5.17 2.71
C HIS A 28 1.06 -4.08 2.94
N VAL A 29 2.26 -4.46 3.39
CA VAL A 29 3.35 -3.52 3.61
C VAL A 29 4.66 -4.11 3.13
N CYS A 30 5.50 -3.28 2.51
CA CYS A 30 6.87 -3.64 2.14
C CYS A 30 7.83 -2.48 2.38
N CYS A 31 9.11 -2.80 2.51
CA CYS A 31 10.16 -1.80 2.62
C CYS A 31 10.43 -1.15 1.26
N VAL A 32 10.55 0.18 1.24
CA VAL A 32 10.95 0.97 0.07
C VAL A 32 12.00 2.00 0.49
N MET A 33 13.04 2.15 -0.31
CA MET A 33 14.19 3.03 -0.04
C MET A 33 14.33 4.16 -1.09
N ASP A 34 13.54 4.08 -2.16
CA ASP A 34 13.48 5.08 -3.23
C ASP A 34 12.01 5.23 -3.67
N PRO A 35 11.45 6.44 -3.76
CA PRO A 35 10.09 6.65 -4.26
C PRO A 35 9.82 6.01 -5.62
N LEU A 36 10.84 5.87 -6.48
CA LEU A 36 10.74 5.21 -7.79
C LEU A 36 10.49 3.70 -7.69
N GLN A 37 10.66 3.08 -6.52
CA GLN A 37 10.29 1.68 -6.29
C GLN A 37 8.78 1.50 -6.16
N VAL A 38 8.06 2.51 -5.66
CA VAL A 38 6.60 2.45 -5.42
C VAL A 38 5.80 2.04 -6.67
N PRO A 39 5.91 2.74 -7.82
CA PRO A 39 5.13 2.37 -9.01
C PRO A 39 5.43 0.94 -9.48
N ARG A 40 6.69 0.48 -9.35
CA ARG A 40 7.09 -0.88 -9.77
C ARG A 40 6.51 -1.97 -8.88
N VAL A 41 6.46 -1.73 -7.56
CA VAL A 41 5.78 -2.66 -6.62
C VAL A 41 4.30 -2.74 -6.98
N LEU A 42 3.65 -1.59 -7.18
CA LEU A 42 2.23 -1.53 -7.54
C LEU A 42 1.95 -2.25 -8.87
N GLU A 43 2.75 -2.03 -9.91
CA GLU A 43 2.66 -2.73 -11.19
C GLU A 43 2.81 -4.26 -11.02
N THR A 44 3.78 -4.71 -10.22
CA THR A 44 3.98 -6.13 -9.98
C THR A 44 2.80 -6.76 -9.24
N LEU A 45 2.24 -6.05 -8.25
CA LEU A 45 1.06 -6.52 -7.52
C LEU A 45 -0.19 -6.55 -8.40
N ARG A 46 -0.37 -5.60 -9.33
CA ARG A 46 -1.47 -5.65 -10.32
C ARG A 46 -1.44 -6.91 -11.20
N LEU A 47 -0.27 -7.46 -11.48
CA LEU A 47 -0.14 -8.71 -12.24
C LEU A 47 -0.53 -9.95 -11.43
N ASN A 48 -0.65 -9.83 -10.10
CA ASN A 48 -1.07 -10.93 -9.25
C ASN A 48 -2.61 -11.05 -9.22
N PRO A 49 -3.18 -12.22 -9.58
CA PRO A 49 -4.64 -12.42 -9.61
C PRO A 49 -5.35 -12.13 -8.27
N SER A 50 -4.65 -12.28 -7.15
CA SER A 50 -5.19 -12.02 -5.82
C SER A 50 -5.55 -10.53 -5.62
N PHE A 51 -4.84 -9.64 -6.30
CA PHE A 51 -5.06 -8.19 -6.24
C PHE A 51 -6.03 -7.70 -7.32
N GLN A 52 -6.10 -8.39 -8.46
CA GLN A 52 -7.02 -8.04 -9.56
C GLN A 52 -8.49 -8.15 -9.20
N THR A 53 -8.82 -8.97 -8.20
CA THR A 53 -10.19 -9.12 -7.70
C THR A 53 -10.60 -8.03 -6.70
N SER A 54 -9.65 -7.19 -6.28
CA SER A 54 -9.89 -6.07 -5.35
C SER A 54 -10.66 -4.96 -6.05
N ARG A 55 -11.64 -4.35 -5.38
CA ARG A 55 -12.37 -3.18 -5.88
C ARG A 55 -11.55 -1.91 -5.82
N SER A 56 -10.83 -1.73 -4.72
CA SER A 56 -9.91 -0.62 -4.54
C SER A 56 -8.67 -1.07 -3.78
N TRP A 57 -7.58 -0.33 -3.94
CA TRP A 57 -6.28 -0.61 -3.37
C TRP A 57 -5.52 0.71 -3.08
N PRO A 58 -6.10 1.60 -2.25
CA PRO A 58 -5.42 2.81 -1.80
C PRO A 58 -4.06 2.48 -1.21
N TYR A 59 -3.14 3.43 -1.36
CA TYR A 59 -1.78 3.29 -0.84
C TYR A 59 -1.24 4.60 -0.28
N ALA A 60 -0.24 4.48 0.58
CA ALA A 60 0.57 5.58 1.07
C ALA A 60 2.00 5.10 1.28
N TYR A 61 2.97 5.99 1.07
CA TYR A 61 4.36 5.70 1.33
C TYR A 61 5.07 6.89 1.99
N ARG A 62 6.14 6.57 2.73
CA ARG A 62 7.12 7.53 3.25
C ARG A 62 8.49 6.92 3.05
N VAL A 63 9.38 7.64 2.36
CA VAL A 63 10.77 7.25 2.13
C VAL A 63 11.65 8.38 2.62
N THR A 64 12.57 8.07 3.52
CA THR A 64 13.52 9.07 4.03
C THR A 64 14.86 8.83 3.37
N SER A 65 15.35 9.84 2.66
CA SER A 65 16.67 9.77 2.03
C SER A 65 17.76 9.63 3.10
N PRO A 66 18.66 8.63 2.98
CA PRO A 66 19.73 8.44 3.96
C PRO A 66 20.81 9.53 3.88
N PHE A 67 20.82 10.33 2.80
CA PHE A 67 21.87 11.32 2.53
C PHE A 67 21.57 12.68 3.16
N ASP A 68 20.34 13.18 3.01
CA ASP A 68 19.91 14.52 3.43
C ASP A 68 18.75 14.48 4.45
N ARG A 69 18.26 13.29 4.81
CA ARG A 69 17.11 13.08 5.69
C ARG A 69 15.81 13.72 5.19
N GLN A 70 15.73 14.04 3.90
CA GLN A 70 14.51 14.53 3.31
C GLN A 70 13.49 13.38 3.23
N ALA A 71 12.27 13.64 3.71
CA ALA A 71 11.15 12.72 3.56
C ALA A 71 10.45 12.97 2.23
N HIS A 72 10.32 11.92 1.43
CA HIS A 72 9.50 11.85 0.24
C HIS A 72 8.27 11.01 0.56
N GLU A 73 7.09 11.61 0.44
CA GLU A 73 5.84 10.97 0.80
C GLU A 73 4.77 11.20 -0.27
N GLY A 74 3.82 10.28 -0.35
CA GLY A 74 2.72 10.34 -1.28
C GLY A 74 1.66 9.30 -0.97
N CYS A 75 0.46 9.50 -1.50
CA CYS A 75 -0.67 8.60 -1.33
C CYS A 75 -1.63 8.67 -2.52
N ASP A 76 -2.47 7.66 -2.63
CA ASP A 76 -3.55 7.56 -3.61
C ASP A 76 -4.75 6.89 -2.94
N ASP A 77 -5.93 7.44 -3.18
CA ASP A 77 -7.20 6.95 -2.63
C ASP A 77 -7.77 5.78 -3.42
N ASP A 78 -7.41 5.65 -4.70
CA ASP A 78 -7.93 4.64 -5.63
C ASP A 78 -9.47 4.50 -5.53
N GLY A 79 -10.17 5.63 -5.56
CA GLY A 79 -11.63 5.70 -5.52
C GLY A 79 -12.27 5.57 -4.12
N ASP A 80 -11.50 5.30 -3.05
CA ASP A 80 -11.97 5.35 -1.67
C ASP A 80 -11.56 6.68 -1.02
N ALA A 81 -12.45 7.68 -1.12
CA ALA A 81 -12.14 9.07 -0.80
C ALA A 81 -11.55 9.26 0.62
N GLY A 82 -10.36 9.85 0.66
CA GLY A 82 -9.58 10.14 1.86
C GLY A 82 -8.91 8.93 2.50
N ALA A 83 -8.92 7.75 1.87
CA ALA A 83 -8.24 6.57 2.39
C ALA A 83 -6.71 6.74 2.37
N GLY A 84 -6.15 7.21 1.26
CA GLY A 84 -4.72 7.46 1.07
C GLY A 84 -4.20 8.50 2.06
N GLU A 85 -4.91 9.63 2.21
CA GLU A 85 -4.54 10.66 3.20
C GLU A 85 -4.58 10.13 4.64
N LYS A 86 -5.60 9.37 5.01
CA LYS A 86 -5.69 8.73 6.34
C LYS A 86 -4.53 7.77 6.59
N MET A 87 -4.16 6.99 5.57
CA MET A 87 -3.04 6.05 5.62
C MET A 87 -1.70 6.78 5.75
N LEU A 88 -1.47 7.84 4.97
CA LEU A 88 -0.27 8.66 5.09
C LEU A 88 -0.17 9.30 6.47
N GLY A 89 -1.28 9.87 6.97
CA GLY A 89 -1.36 10.43 8.31
C GLY A 89 -1.08 9.40 9.41
N LEU A 90 -1.44 8.13 9.21
CA LEU A 90 -1.08 7.04 10.13
C LEU A 90 0.43 6.82 10.17
N LEU A 91 1.08 6.72 9.00
CA LEU A 91 2.53 6.53 8.93
C LEU A 91 3.28 7.72 9.56
N GLN A 92 2.82 8.95 9.32
CA GLN A 92 3.30 10.18 9.96
C GLN A 92 3.22 10.11 11.49
N ARG A 93 2.02 9.87 12.04
CA ARG A 93 1.80 9.84 13.50
C ARG A 93 2.57 8.73 14.21
N MET A 94 2.80 7.61 13.52
CA MET A 94 3.55 6.49 14.06
C MET A 94 5.07 6.61 13.87
N GLY A 95 5.56 7.65 13.16
CA GLY A 95 6.98 7.80 12.85
C GLY A 95 7.52 6.66 11.98
N LEU A 96 6.67 6.10 11.11
CA LEU A 96 7.04 5.01 10.23
C LEU A 96 7.58 5.55 8.90
N GLU A 97 8.73 5.03 8.49
CA GLU A 97 9.51 5.50 7.33
C GLU A 97 10.06 4.31 6.55
N ASN A 98 10.40 4.55 5.28
CA ASN A 98 10.90 3.56 4.33
C ASN A 98 9.91 2.40 4.10
N LEU A 99 8.62 2.73 4.08
CA LEU A 99 7.52 1.78 3.92
C LEU A 99 6.52 2.25 2.87
N LEU A 100 6.00 1.28 2.13
CA LEU A 100 4.81 1.39 1.29
C LEU A 100 3.71 0.57 1.95
N LEU A 101 2.59 1.20 2.28
CA LEU A 101 1.39 0.59 2.82
C LEU A 101 0.30 0.59 1.73
N ILE A 102 -0.29 -0.57 1.49
CA ILE A 102 -1.38 -0.78 0.53
C ILE A 102 -2.53 -1.43 1.29
N VAL A 103 -3.77 -0.98 1.07
CA VAL A 103 -4.95 -1.63 1.66
C VAL A 103 -5.88 -2.07 0.54
N CYS A 104 -5.98 -3.37 0.33
CA CYS A 104 -6.91 -3.94 -0.64
C CYS A 104 -8.29 -4.09 -0.01
N ARG A 105 -9.33 -3.73 -0.78
CA ARG A 105 -10.74 -3.84 -0.41
C ARG A 105 -11.49 -4.71 -1.41
N TRP A 106 -12.25 -5.67 -0.90
CA TRP A 106 -13.22 -6.47 -1.65
C TRP A 106 -14.61 -6.24 -1.08
N ASP A 107 -15.64 -6.24 -1.91
CA ASP A 107 -17.03 -6.32 -1.44
C ASP A 107 -17.54 -7.74 -1.68
N SER A 108 -18.07 -8.38 -0.63
CA SER A 108 -18.65 -9.74 -0.73
C SER A 108 -20.15 -9.72 -1.08
N GLY A 109 -20.61 -8.67 -1.76
CA GLY A 109 -21.97 -8.53 -2.30
C GLY A 109 -21.98 -8.60 -3.83
N PRO A 110 -23.15 -8.85 -4.45
CA PRO A 110 -23.28 -8.82 -5.91
C PRO A 110 -22.79 -7.48 -6.48
N GLN A 111 -22.12 -7.54 -7.63
CA GLN A 111 -22.00 -6.37 -8.49
C GLN A 111 -23.39 -6.13 -9.05
N ASP A 112 -24.07 -5.08 -8.57
CA ASP A 112 -25.24 -4.57 -9.28
C ASP A 112 -24.85 -4.13 -10.70
#